data_AF-A0A2E6UZ18-F1
#
_entry.id   AF-A0A2E6UZ18-F1
#
_cell.length_a   1.000
_cell.length_b   1.000
_cell.length_c   1.000
_cell.angle_alpha   90.00
_cell.angle_beta   90.00
_cell.angle_gamma   90.00
#
_symmetry.space_group_name_H-M   'P 1'
#
loop_
_entity.id
_entity.type
_entity.pdbx_description
1 polymer ?
#
loop_
_entity_poly.entity_id
_entity_poly.type
_entity_poly.pdbx_seq_one_letter_code
_entity_poly.pdbx_strand_id
1 'polypeptide(L)'
;MAFILTKLFVTAGFIVLITEIAKRSDKFGGMIAALPLTTLLVIFWMHFEGASDNKIANHITYTLFFIAPTLPMFFLFPWLIGKFGFFAATTGSVVLTILCIYVFNVFSETIGFRIL
;
A
#
# COMPACT_ATOMS: atom_id res chain seq x y z
N MET A 1 -19.78 2.19 17.80
CA MET A 1 -20.00 0.99 16.95
C MET A 1 -20.36 1.34 15.51
N ALA A 2 -21.41 2.15 15.27
CA ALA A 2 -21.83 2.53 13.92
C ALA A 2 -20.69 3.09 13.04
N PHE A 3 -19.83 3.96 13.58
CA PHE A 3 -18.69 4.52 12.85
C PHE A 3 -17.68 3.46 12.36
N ILE A 4 -17.36 2.45 13.19
CA ILE A 4 -16.46 1.35 12.81
C ILE A 4 -17.12 0.48 11.74
N LEU A 5 -18.43 0.21 11.87
CA LEU A 5 -19.17 -0.53 10.86
C LEU A 5 -19.17 0.21 9.52
N THR A 6 -19.36 1.53 9.52
CA THR A 6 -19.26 2.35 8.30
C THR A 6 -17.88 2.24 7.66
N LYS A 7 -16.79 2.37 8.45
CA LYS A 7 -15.43 2.17 7.95
C LYS A 7 -15.26 0.80 7.29
N LEU A 8 -15.77 -0.25 7.93
CA LEU A 8 -15.67 -1.61 7.45
C LEU A 8 -16.42 -1.80 6.11
N PHE A 9 -17.68 -1.38 6.04
CA PHE A 9 -18.48 -1.51 4.81
C PHE A 9 -17.94 -0.67 3.66
N VAL A 10 -17.51 0.57 3.92
CA VAL A 10 -16.91 1.43 2.88
C VAL A 10 -15.61 0.81 2.38
N THR A 11 -14.72 0.39 3.28
CA THR A 11 -13.42 -0.18 2.90
C THR A 11 -13.58 -1.50 2.14
N ALA A 12 -14.42 -2.41 2.64
CA ALA A 12 -14.70 -3.67 1.96
C ALA A 12 -15.39 -3.45 0.60
N GLY A 13 -16.35 -2.52 0.53
CA GLY A 13 -17.02 -2.14 -0.71
C GLY A 13 -16.05 -1.62 -1.77
N PHE A 14 -15.08 -0.78 -1.38
CA PHE A 14 -14.02 -0.31 -2.26
C PHE A 14 -13.16 -1.45 -2.80
N ILE A 15 -12.73 -2.38 -1.93
CA ILE A 15 -11.93 -3.55 -2.35
C ILE A 15 -12.71 -4.38 -3.36
N VAL A 16 -13.97 -4.71 -3.07
CA VAL A 16 -14.83 -5.48 -4.00
C VAL A 16 -14.96 -4.75 -5.34
N LEU A 17 -15.27 -3.45 -5.32
CA LEU A 17 -15.40 -2.64 -6.54
C LEU A 17 -14.13 -2.67 -7.39
N ILE A 18 -12.96 -2.50 -6.78
CA ILE A 18 -11.68 -2.53 -7.50
C ILE A 18 -11.45 -3.92 -8.12
N THR A 19 -11.73 -5.00 -7.38
CA THR A 19 -11.58 -6.37 -7.90
C THR A 19 -12.54 -6.67 -9.06
N GLU A 20 -13.78 -6.17 -9.03
CA GLU A 20 -14.74 -6.34 -10.12
C GLU A 20 -14.36 -5.55 -11.38
N ILE A 21 -13.77 -4.36 -11.22
CA ILE A 21 -13.24 -3.60 -12.35
C ILE A 21 -12.03 -4.31 -12.96
N ALA A 22 -11.12 -4.82 -12.13
CA ALA A 22 -9.95 -5.57 -12.58
C ALA A 22 -10.33 -6.82 -13.40
N LYS A 23 -11.39 -7.55 -13.00
CA LYS A 23 -11.92 -8.69 -13.78
C LYS A 23 -12.37 -8.31 -15.20
N ARG A 24 -12.83 -7.08 -15.41
CA ARG A 24 -13.30 -6.59 -16.71
C ARG A 24 -12.18 -6.03 -17.58
N SER A 25 -11.16 -5.43 -16.97
CA SER A 25 -10.00 -4.90 -17.67
C SER A 25 -8.78 -4.82 -16.77
N ASP A 26 -7.73 -5.57 -17.12
CA ASP A 26 -6.46 -5.55 -16.39
C ASP A 26 -5.81 -4.16 -16.42
N LYS A 27 -5.96 -3.41 -17.52
CA LYS A 27 -5.41 -2.05 -17.66
C LYS A 27 -6.08 -1.06 -16.71
N PHE A 28 -7.41 -1.04 -16.66
CA PHE A 28 -8.13 -0.17 -15.73
C PHE A 28 -7.99 -0.64 -14.29
N GLY A 29 -7.99 -1.95 -14.05
CA GLY A 29 -7.71 -2.54 -12.75
C GLY A 29 -6.35 -2.11 -12.20
N GLY A 30 -5.28 -2.23 -13.01
CA GLY A 30 -3.94 -1.80 -12.64
C GLY A 30 -3.83 -0.29 -12.39
N MET A 31 -4.48 0.54 -13.22
CA MET A 31 -4.52 1.99 -13.02
C MET A 31 -5.17 2.36 -11.68
N ILE A 32 -6.32 1.76 -11.37
CA ILE A 32 -7.04 2.04 -10.12
C ILE A 32 -6.26 1.49 -8.91
N ALA A 33 -5.67 0.30 -9.03
CA ALA A 33 -4.86 -0.29 -7.97
C ALA A 33 -3.59 0.53 -7.66
N ALA A 34 -3.04 1.26 -8.63
CA ALA A 34 -1.90 2.15 -8.45
C ALA A 34 -2.27 3.49 -7.77
N LEU A 35 -3.56 3.87 -7.74
CA LEU A 35 -4.01 5.07 -7.05
C LEU A 35 -3.92 4.88 -5.52
N PRO A 36 -3.56 5.93 -4.76
CA PRO A 36 -3.46 5.87 -3.30
C PRO A 36 -4.84 5.92 -2.62
N LEU A 37 -5.82 5.15 -3.10
CA LEU A 37 -7.20 5.17 -2.62
C LEU A 37 -7.31 4.78 -1.15
N THR A 38 -6.53 3.79 -0.72
CA THR A 38 -6.46 3.38 0.69
C THR A 38 -5.91 4.51 1.56
N THR A 39 -4.83 5.18 1.14
CA THR A 39 -4.27 6.34 1.83
C THR A 39 -5.28 7.48 1.92
N LEU A 40 -6.00 7.78 0.83
CA LEU A 40 -7.06 8.80 0.82
C LEU A 40 -8.16 8.47 1.83
N LEU A 41 -8.66 7.24 1.86
CA LEU A 41 -9.65 6.81 2.86
C LEU A 41 -9.10 6.96 4.29
N VAL A 42 -7.86 6.57 4.54
CA VAL A 42 -7.23 6.70 5.87
C VAL A 42 -7.17 8.16 6.31
N ILE A 43 -6.72 9.09 5.47
CA ILE A 43 -6.66 10.51 5.87
C ILE A 43 -8.04 11.12 6.08
N PHE A 44 -9.06 10.70 5.31
CA PHE A 44 -10.45 11.10 5.53
C PHE A 44 -10.92 10.65 6.92
N TRP A 45 -10.65 9.41 7.28
CA TRP A 45 -11.00 8.90 8.61
C TRP A 45 -10.24 9.62 9.73
N MET A 46 -8.94 9.84 9.55
CA MET A 46 -8.12 10.59 10.50
C MET A 46 -8.68 11.98 10.74
N HIS A 47 -9.11 12.68 9.69
CA HIS A 47 -9.74 14.00 9.80
C HIS A 47 -11.03 13.94 10.63
N PHE A 48 -11.95 13.01 10.34
CA PHE A 48 -13.19 12.85 11.11
C PHE A 48 -12.97 12.38 12.55
N GLU A 49 -11.84 11.73 12.83
CA GLU A 49 -11.43 11.34 14.18
C GLU A 49 -10.67 12.46 14.93
N GLY A 50 -10.53 13.64 14.33
CA GLY A 50 -9.91 14.81 14.96
C GLY A 50 -8.38 14.76 14.99
N ALA A 51 -7.74 14.01 14.08
CA ALA A 51 -6.29 14.09 13.91
C ALA A 51 -5.88 15.49 13.47
N SER A 52 -4.75 15.98 14.00
CA SER A 52 -4.19 17.26 13.58
C SER A 52 -3.65 17.22 12.15
N ASP A 53 -3.65 18.37 11.48
CA ASP A 53 -3.11 18.50 10.11
C ASP A 53 -1.66 18.03 10.02
N ASN A 54 -0.84 18.32 11.03
CA ASN A 54 0.54 17.82 11.11
C ASN A 54 0.62 16.29 11.13
N LYS A 55 -0.31 15.61 11.82
CA LYS A 55 -0.34 14.15 11.87
C LYS A 55 -0.76 13.56 10.51
N ILE A 56 -1.72 14.20 9.84
CA ILE A 56 -2.15 13.80 8.49
C ILE A 56 -1.02 14.01 7.48
N ALA A 57 -0.35 15.17 7.52
CA ALA A 57 0.79 15.48 6.66
C ALA A 57 1.92 14.46 6.85
N ASN A 58 2.29 14.18 8.09
CA ASN A 58 3.30 13.17 8.40
C ASN A 58 2.92 11.78 7.87
N HIS A 59 1.65 11.38 7.97
CA HIS A 59 1.19 10.10 7.42
C HIS A 59 1.43 10.01 5.90
N ILE A 60 1.16 11.07 5.16
CA ILE A 60 1.44 11.14 3.71
C ILE A 60 2.94 11.10 3.45
N THR A 61 3.74 11.87 4.19
CA THR A 61 5.21 11.89 4.07
C THR A 61 5.81 10.51 4.29
N TYR A 62 5.43 9.81 5.36
CA TYR A 62 5.90 8.45 5.61
C TYR A 62 5.45 7.48 4.52
N THR A 63 4.18 7.57 4.08
CA THR A 63 3.66 6.72 3.00
C THR A 63 4.48 6.89 1.72
N LEU A 64 4.86 8.12 1.36
CA LEU A 64 5.72 8.40 0.22
C LEU A 64 7.07 7.66 0.32
N PHE A 65 7.71 7.72 1.48
CA PHE A 65 8.99 7.03 1.69
C PHE A 65 8.85 5.51 1.64
N PHE A 66 7.75 4.94 2.16
CA PHE A 66 7.51 3.49 2.11
C PHE A 66 7.07 2.97 0.74
N ILE A 67 6.57 3.83 -0.15
CA ILE A 67 6.32 3.43 -1.55
C ILE A 67 7.63 3.06 -2.25
N ALA A 68 8.72 3.80 -2.02
CA ALA A 68 10.01 3.54 -2.67
C ALA A 68 10.53 2.08 -2.48
N PRO A 69 10.64 1.53 -1.26
CA PRO A 69 11.08 0.16 -1.05
C PRO A 69 10.05 -0.91 -1.43
N THR A 70 8.80 -0.55 -1.74
CA THR A 70 7.79 -1.52 -2.21
C THR A 70 7.73 -1.65 -3.73
N LEU A 71 8.28 -0.68 -4.48
CA LEU A 71 8.35 -0.72 -5.95
C LEU A 71 9.04 -1.98 -6.54
N PRO A 72 10.16 -2.50 -5.99
CA PRO A 72 10.84 -3.68 -6.55
C PRO A 72 9.94 -4.90 -6.70
N MET A 73 8.94 -5.06 -5.82
CA MET A 73 7.94 -6.12 -5.91
C MET A 73 7.17 -6.06 -7.23
N PHE A 74 6.74 -4.88 -7.69
CA PHE A 74 5.96 -4.73 -8.92
C PHE A 74 6.77 -5.11 -10.17
N PHE A 75 8.09 -4.90 -10.14
CA PHE A 75 8.97 -5.31 -11.23
C PHE A 75 9.27 -6.81 -11.22
N LEU A 76 9.47 -7.40 -10.05
CA LEU A 76 9.90 -8.79 -9.91
C LEU A 76 8.74 -9.80 -9.88
N PHE A 77 7.55 -9.38 -9.43
CA PHE A 77 6.39 -10.27 -9.31
C PHE A 77 5.97 -10.93 -10.64
N PRO A 78 5.89 -10.22 -11.79
CA PRO A 78 5.57 -10.85 -13.07
C PRO A 78 6.54 -11.96 -13.48
N TRP A 79 7.82 -11.80 -13.15
CA TRP A 79 8.83 -12.82 -13.39
C TRP A 79 8.71 -14.00 -12.41
N LEU A 80 8.49 -13.72 -11.13
CA LEU A 80 8.33 -14.74 -10.08
C LEU A 80 7.11 -15.62 -10.34
N ILE A 81 5.96 -15.04 -10.69
CA ILE A 81 4.72 -15.79 -10.93
C ILE A 81 4.83 -16.70 -12.17
N GLY A 82 5.54 -16.25 -13.21
CA GLY A 82 5.80 -17.05 -14.40
C GLY A 82 6.70 -18.28 -14.15
N LYS A 83 7.57 -18.24 -13.12
CA LYS A 83 8.54 -19.31 -12.84
C LYS A 83 8.14 -20.25 -11.71
N PHE A 84 7.53 -19.73 -10.65
CA PHE A 84 7.27 -20.47 -9.41
C PHE A 84 5.78 -20.66 -9.11
N GLY A 85 4.89 -20.06 -9.91
CA GLY A 85 3.44 -20.07 -9.67
C GLY A 85 2.99 -19.08 -8.59
N PHE A 86 1.67 -19.00 -8.38
CA PHE A 86 1.04 -17.93 -7.60
C PHE A 86 1.47 -17.87 -6.13
N PHE A 87 1.39 -18.99 -5.41
CA PHE A 87 1.66 -19.01 -3.97
C PHE A 87 3.12 -18.69 -3.67
N ALA A 88 4.05 -19.32 -4.40
CA ALA A 88 5.47 -19.08 -4.22
C ALA A 88 5.87 -17.65 -4.60
N ALA A 89 5.30 -17.09 -5.68
CA ALA A 89 5.54 -15.70 -6.07
C ALA A 89 5.00 -14.70 -5.05
N THR A 90 3.80 -14.96 -4.50
CA THR A 90 3.19 -14.12 -3.45
C THR A 90 4.02 -14.14 -2.18
N THR A 91 4.40 -15.32 -1.68
CA THR A 91 5.25 -15.39 -0.48
C THR A 91 6.64 -14.78 -0.72
N GLY A 92 7.27 -15.09 -1.85
CA GLY A 92 8.59 -14.55 -2.20
C GLY A 92 8.60 -13.03 -2.33
N SER A 93 7.54 -12.45 -2.91
CA SER A 93 7.41 -11.00 -3.04
C SER A 93 7.12 -10.28 -1.72
N VAL A 94 6.37 -10.90 -0.80
CA VAL A 94 6.20 -10.37 0.56
C VAL A 94 7.55 -10.34 1.29
N VAL A 95 8.32 -11.44 1.23
CA VAL A 95 9.67 -11.51 1.83
C VAL A 95 10.59 -10.46 1.22
N LEU A 96 10.59 -10.32 -0.10
CA LEU A 96 11.36 -9.30 -0.81
C LEU A 96 11.01 -7.89 -0.30
N THR A 97 9.72 -7.56 -0.20
CA THR A 97 9.28 -6.24 0.27
C THR A 97 9.75 -5.96 1.69
N ILE A 98 9.67 -6.94 2.59
CA ILE A 98 10.18 -6.81 3.97
C ILE A 98 11.70 -6.54 3.96
N LEU A 99 12.46 -7.28 3.14
CA LEU A 99 13.90 -7.08 3.01
C LEU A 99 14.24 -5.69 2.45
N CYS A 100 13.52 -5.23 1.42
CA CYS A 100 13.71 -3.90 0.86
C CYS A 100 13.41 -2.80 1.87
N ILE A 101 12.35 -2.92 2.66
CA ILE A 101 12.02 -1.98 3.74
C ILE A 101 13.13 -1.97 4.79
N TYR A 102 13.63 -3.13 5.20
CA TYR A 102 14.72 -3.22 6.17
C TYR A 102 16.00 -2.53 5.67
N VAL A 103 16.42 -2.83 4.44
CA VAL A 103 17.59 -2.19 3.82
C VAL A 103 17.40 -0.68 3.69
N PHE A 104 16.20 -0.25 3.28
CA PHE A 104 15.86 1.17 3.15
C PHE A 104 15.96 1.90 4.50
N ASN A 105 15.49 1.28 5.59
CA ASN A 105 15.59 1.87 6.92
C ASN A 105 17.05 2.03 7.40
N VAL A 106 17.88 1.00 7.23
CA VAL A 106 19.32 1.08 7.57
C VAL A 106 20.02 2.19 6.77
N PHE A 107 19.67 2.31 5.48
CA PHE A 107 20.20 3.35 4.62
C PHE A 107 19.73 4.76 5.04
N SER A 108 18.45 4.92 5.39
CA SER A 108 17.91 6.22 5.82
C SER A 108 18.54 6.70 7.13
N GLU A 109 18.78 5.78 8.08
CA GLU A 109 19.49 6.07 9.34
C GLU A 109 20.91 6.61 9.08
N THR A 110 21.59 6.06 8.07
CA THR A 110 22.95 6.49 7.69
C THR A 110 22.98 7.92 7.11
N ILE A 111 21.88 8.36 6.48
CA ILE A 111 21.72 9.70 5.91
C ILE A 111 21.20 10.71 6.95
N GLY A 112 20.85 10.26 8.16
CA GLY A 112 20.28 11.10 9.21
C GLY A 112 18.77 11.30 9.10
N PHE A 113 18.10 10.60 8.19
CA PHE A 113 16.64 10.53 8.11
C PHE A 113 16.14 9.31 8.90
N ARG A 114 15.71 9.54 10.14
CA ARG A 114 15.05 8.49 10.94
C ARG A 114 13.58 8.38 10.52
N ILE A 115 13.28 7.40 9.69
CA ILE A 115 11.92 7.11 9.20
C ILE A 115 11.19 6.15 10.17
N LEU A 116 11.93 5.51 11.07
CA LEU A 116 11.46 4.68 12.19
C LEU A 116 12.12 5.10 13.52
#